data_AF-A0A932UWS0-F1
#
_entry.id   AF-A0A932UWS0-F1
#
_cell.length_a   1.000
_cell.length_b   1.000
_cell.length_c   1.000
_cell.angle_alpha   90.00
_cell.angle_beta   90.00
_cell.angle_gamma   90.00
#
_symmetry.space_group_name_H-M   'P 1'
#
loop_
_entity.id
_entity.type
_entity.pdbx_description
1 polymer ?
#
loop_
_entity_poly.entity_id
_entity_poly.type
_entity_poly.pdbx_seq_one_letter_code
_entity_poly.pdbx_strand_id
1 'polypeptide(L)'
;MERERRFHIREVVKQCRQLLEADLDVELRRFGLMEDGRILDLDKLPHLTEADRERRLALEEAIKKEQAPGLTLQEAHRRYLQEVAFTVFNRLVGLRAFEVRGFIRETVIRRPEYGGQSLRERDIAEANPGLSPDDVLVEAYRQGCGELSEQIALLFDLSNAYSLIPPSPRVLRDVMAALSEEISEEDWREDEILGWIYQYWNEEAREEYKRSHKRRPDPDDIPVINQFYTPRWIVKFLVDNTLGRLWLEQHPASAVKTLCTYLVPLAAGARSKPREPISVRSLKLLDPASGSAHFLLYAFDLFFQMWREECPDIPSWWRSCSPWPTHHSLHPRSGRWRRSSRRSNDSSGR
;
A
#
# COMPACT_ATOMS: atom_id res chain seq x y z
N MET A 1 8.27 -12.75 21.13
CA MET A 1 8.28 -11.38 20.57
C MET A 1 8.04 -11.34 19.07
N GLU A 2 9.02 -11.55 18.17
CA GLU A 2 8.77 -11.40 16.71
C GLU A 2 7.70 -12.36 16.14
N ARG A 3 7.69 -13.62 16.61
CA ARG A 3 6.68 -14.62 16.20
C ARG A 3 5.27 -14.29 16.70
N GLU A 4 5.13 -13.82 17.93
CA GLU A 4 3.84 -13.43 18.53
C GLU A 4 3.28 -12.17 17.84
N ARG A 5 4.16 -11.21 17.56
CA ARG A 5 3.86 -10.00 16.81
C ARG A 5 3.34 -10.31 15.40
N ARG A 6 4.07 -11.15 14.65
CA ARG A 6 3.64 -11.61 13.32
C ARG A 6 2.32 -12.38 13.35
N PHE A 7 2.12 -13.22 14.38
CA PHE A 7 0.86 -13.89 14.60
C PHE A 7 -0.28 -12.91 14.84
N HIS A 8 -0.08 -11.90 15.69
CA HIS A 8 -1.10 -10.88 15.96
C HIS A 8 -1.48 -10.09 14.71
N ILE A 9 -0.50 -9.60 13.94
CA ILE A 9 -0.75 -8.90 12.66
C ILE A 9 -1.56 -9.79 11.71
N ARG A 10 -1.24 -11.09 11.64
CA ARG A 10 -2.00 -12.04 10.83
C ARG A 10 -3.48 -12.12 11.25
N GLU A 11 -3.75 -12.20 12.56
CA GLU A 11 -5.13 -12.25 13.05
C GLU A 11 -5.89 -10.94 12.77
N VAL A 12 -5.23 -9.78 12.89
CA VAL A 12 -5.82 -8.47 12.51
C VAL A 12 -6.20 -8.45 11.03
N VAL A 13 -5.30 -8.90 10.14
CA VAL A 13 -5.57 -8.97 8.69
C VAL A 13 -6.75 -9.89 8.41
N LYS A 14 -6.79 -11.06 9.06
CA LYS A 14 -7.89 -12.02 8.94
C LYS A 14 -9.23 -11.42 9.38
N GLN A 15 -9.25 -10.71 10.50
CA GLN A 15 -10.45 -10.04 10.99
C GLN A 15 -10.92 -8.96 10.00
N CYS A 16 -10.01 -8.12 9.50
CA CYS A 16 -10.34 -7.09 8.52
C CYS A 16 -10.96 -7.69 7.26
N ARG A 17 -10.39 -8.80 6.77
CA ARG A 17 -10.92 -9.54 5.63
C ARG A 17 -12.35 -10.01 5.86
N GLN A 18 -12.61 -10.68 6.99
CA GLN A 18 -13.94 -11.19 7.33
C GLN A 18 -14.97 -10.08 7.44
N LEU A 19 -14.61 -8.95 8.07
CA LEU A 19 -15.48 -7.79 8.18
C LEU A 19 -15.86 -7.23 6.80
N LEU A 20 -14.86 -7.03 5.93
CA LEU A 20 -15.08 -6.49 4.58
C LEU A 20 -15.90 -7.44 3.71
N GLU A 21 -15.54 -8.73 3.66
CA GLU A 21 -16.27 -9.69 2.82
C GLU A 21 -17.73 -9.85 3.26
N ALA A 22 -17.99 -9.91 4.57
CA ALA A 22 -19.36 -10.01 5.09
C ALA A 22 -20.20 -8.75 4.81
N ASP A 23 -19.60 -7.57 4.94
CA ASP A 23 -20.26 -6.29 4.68
C ASP A 23 -20.59 -6.10 3.20
N LEU A 24 -19.62 -6.41 2.33
CA LEU A 24 -19.80 -6.32 0.89
C LEU A 24 -20.83 -7.32 0.36
N ASP A 25 -20.93 -8.52 0.94
CA ASP A 25 -22.01 -9.46 0.63
C ASP A 25 -23.39 -8.86 0.96
N VAL A 26 -23.53 -8.20 2.12
CA VAL A 26 -24.77 -7.50 2.48
C VAL A 26 -25.10 -6.37 1.51
N GLU A 27 -24.12 -5.54 1.13
CA GLU A 27 -24.33 -4.46 0.18
C GLU A 27 -24.67 -5.01 -1.23
N LEU A 28 -24.02 -6.07 -1.71
CA LEU A 28 -24.37 -6.70 -2.99
C LEU A 28 -25.80 -7.26 -2.97
N ARG A 29 -26.22 -7.88 -1.86
CA ARG A 29 -27.60 -8.37 -1.68
C ARG A 29 -28.62 -7.24 -1.65
N ARG A 30 -28.28 -6.06 -1.08
CA ARG A 30 -29.12 -4.85 -1.16
C ARG A 30 -29.35 -4.40 -2.61
N PHE A 31 -28.37 -4.64 -3.48
CA PHE A 31 -28.45 -4.46 -4.93
C PHE A 31 -29.09 -5.66 -5.66
N GLY A 32 -29.55 -6.70 -4.95
CA GLY A 32 -30.17 -7.89 -5.56
C GLY A 32 -29.18 -8.79 -6.30
N LEU A 33 -27.90 -8.70 -5.98
CA LEU A 33 -26.82 -9.55 -6.50
C LEU A 33 -26.50 -10.61 -5.45
N MET A 34 -27.08 -11.81 -5.61
CA MET A 34 -27.04 -12.87 -4.62
C MET A 34 -25.77 -13.71 -4.73
N GLU A 35 -25.30 -14.21 -3.59
CA GLU A 35 -24.12 -15.09 -3.47
C GLU A 35 -24.25 -16.40 -4.26
N ASP A 36 -25.47 -16.92 -4.47
CA ASP A 36 -25.72 -18.10 -5.29
C ASP A 36 -25.74 -17.80 -6.81
N GLY A 37 -25.33 -16.59 -7.20
CA GLY A 37 -25.30 -16.12 -8.58
C GLY A 37 -26.66 -15.65 -9.10
N ARG A 38 -27.74 -15.70 -8.31
CA ARG A 38 -29.02 -15.14 -8.75
C ARG A 38 -28.95 -13.61 -8.81
N ILE A 39 -29.56 -13.08 -9.86
CA ILE A 39 -29.73 -11.65 -10.09
C ILE A 39 -31.23 -11.35 -9.99
N LEU A 40 -31.62 -10.48 -9.04
CA LEU A 40 -33.00 -10.03 -8.91
C LEU A 40 -33.32 -8.92 -9.92
N ASP A 41 -34.54 -8.96 -10.45
CA ASP A 41 -35.08 -7.92 -11.33
C ASP A 41 -35.20 -6.57 -10.59
N LEU A 42 -34.92 -5.47 -11.28
CA LEU A 42 -34.99 -4.11 -10.71
C LEU A 42 -36.37 -3.76 -10.14
N ASP A 43 -37.45 -4.30 -10.72
CA ASP A 43 -38.82 -4.09 -10.25
C ASP A 43 -39.05 -4.64 -8.84
N LYS A 44 -38.23 -5.61 -8.40
CA LYS A 44 -38.27 -6.19 -7.04
C LYS A 44 -37.42 -5.41 -6.04
N LEU A 45 -36.79 -4.31 -6.44
CA LEU A 45 -35.89 -3.48 -5.64
C LEU A 45 -36.39 -2.02 -5.59
N PRO A 46 -37.59 -1.75 -5.04
CA PRO A 46 -38.20 -0.42 -5.07
C PRO A 46 -37.47 0.62 -4.22
N HIS A 47 -36.58 0.20 -3.32
CA HIS A 47 -35.76 1.07 -2.48
C HIS A 47 -34.57 1.70 -3.20
N LEU A 48 -34.22 1.23 -4.41
CA LEU A 48 -33.09 1.77 -5.17
C LEU A 48 -33.48 3.08 -5.87
N THR A 49 -32.67 4.12 -5.64
CA THR A 49 -32.75 5.38 -6.38
C THR A 49 -32.30 5.19 -7.83
N GLU A 50 -32.54 6.17 -8.71
CA GLU A 50 -32.05 6.10 -10.11
C GLU A 50 -30.53 5.96 -10.19
N ALA A 51 -29.78 6.70 -9.36
CA ALA A 51 -28.33 6.55 -9.27
C ALA A 51 -27.90 5.14 -8.77
N ASP A 52 -28.68 4.55 -7.86
CA ASP A 52 -28.44 3.18 -7.42
C ASP A 52 -28.75 2.16 -8.51
N ARG A 53 -29.74 2.41 -9.38
CA ARG A 53 -30.05 1.56 -10.54
C ARG A 53 -28.94 1.58 -11.58
N GLU A 54 -28.35 2.75 -11.86
CA GLU A 54 -27.17 2.86 -12.72
C GLU A 54 -25.98 2.10 -12.13
N ARG A 55 -25.69 2.32 -10.84
CA ARG A 55 -24.64 1.58 -10.12
C ARG A 55 -24.89 0.07 -10.15
N ARG A 56 -26.15 -0.35 -9.98
CA ARG A 56 -26.57 -1.75 -10.04
C ARG A 56 -26.25 -2.39 -11.38
N LEU A 57 -26.51 -1.70 -12.50
CA LEU A 57 -26.17 -2.20 -13.83
C LEU A 57 -24.65 -2.33 -14.01
N ALA A 58 -23.89 -1.34 -13.56
CA ALA A 58 -22.43 -1.37 -13.59
C ALA A 58 -21.85 -2.53 -12.74
N LEU A 59 -22.42 -2.81 -11.56
CA LEU A 59 -22.02 -3.92 -10.70
C LEU A 59 -22.26 -5.28 -11.38
N GLU A 60 -23.41 -5.46 -12.04
CA GLU A 60 -23.68 -6.69 -12.78
C GLU A 60 -22.72 -6.88 -13.97
N GLU A 61 -22.39 -5.81 -14.68
CA GLU A 61 -21.39 -5.87 -15.75
C GLU A 61 -20.01 -6.24 -15.19
N ALA A 62 -19.62 -5.64 -14.06
CA ALA A 62 -18.34 -5.93 -13.41
C ALA A 62 -18.25 -7.40 -12.96
N ILE A 63 -19.31 -7.94 -12.33
CA ILE A 63 -19.37 -9.36 -11.95
C ILE A 63 -19.32 -10.27 -13.18
N LYS A 64 -20.03 -9.93 -14.25
CA LYS A 64 -19.98 -10.72 -15.49
C LYS A 64 -18.60 -10.72 -16.14
N LYS A 65 -17.81 -9.65 -16.00
CA LYS A 65 -16.42 -9.61 -16.49
C LYS A 65 -15.50 -10.57 -15.75
N GLU A 66 -15.77 -10.86 -14.48
CA GLU A 66 -15.03 -11.86 -13.70
C GLU A 66 -15.36 -13.31 -14.12
N GLN A 67 -16.37 -13.50 -14.98
CA GLN A 67 -16.76 -14.81 -15.48
C GLN A 67 -15.82 -15.28 -16.60
N ALA A 68 -14.67 -15.84 -16.21
CA ALA A 68 -13.77 -16.55 -17.12
C ALA A 68 -14.44 -17.81 -17.73
N PRO A 69 -13.94 -18.33 -18.87
CA PRO A 69 -14.49 -19.53 -19.50
C PRO A 69 -14.55 -20.72 -18.53
N GLY A 70 -15.77 -21.22 -18.28
CA GLY A 70 -16.00 -22.37 -17.39
C GLY A 70 -16.40 -22.02 -15.96
N LEU A 71 -16.39 -20.74 -15.57
CA LEU A 71 -16.89 -20.29 -14.27
C LEU A 71 -18.40 -20.02 -14.29
N THR A 72 -19.04 -20.40 -13.20
CA THR A 72 -20.43 -20.05 -12.89
C THR A 72 -20.53 -18.59 -12.46
N LEU A 73 -21.73 -18.02 -12.55
CA LEU A 73 -22.00 -16.66 -12.08
C LEU A 73 -21.81 -16.53 -10.56
N GLN A 74 -22.05 -17.59 -9.80
CA GLN A 74 -21.74 -17.67 -8.37
C GLN A 74 -20.23 -17.51 -8.11
N GLU A 75 -19.38 -18.20 -8.87
CA GLU A 75 -17.93 -18.09 -8.72
C GLU A 75 -17.42 -16.71 -9.14
N ALA A 76 -18.00 -16.12 -10.19
CA ALA A 76 -17.69 -14.76 -10.62
C ALA A 76 -18.11 -13.71 -9.58
N HIS A 77 -19.28 -13.86 -8.96
CA HIS A 77 -19.75 -13.01 -7.85
C HIS A 77 -18.76 -13.07 -6.68
N ARG A 78 -18.38 -14.28 -6.26
CA ARG A 78 -17.40 -14.47 -5.18
C ARG A 78 -16.04 -13.84 -5.50
N ARG A 79 -15.53 -14.02 -6.72
CA ARG A 79 -14.26 -13.39 -7.17
C ARG A 79 -14.36 -11.87 -7.11
N TYR A 80 -15.42 -11.29 -7.68
CA TYR A 80 -15.64 -9.84 -7.64
C TYR A 80 -15.66 -9.30 -6.20
N LEU A 81 -16.41 -9.95 -5.30
CA LEU A 81 -16.48 -9.56 -3.89
C LEU A 81 -15.09 -9.59 -3.23
N GLN A 82 -14.31 -10.65 -3.46
CA GLN A 82 -12.97 -10.80 -2.90
C GLN A 82 -12.01 -9.72 -3.43
N GLU A 83 -12.09 -9.37 -4.72
CA GLU A 83 -11.28 -8.31 -5.32
C GLU A 83 -11.66 -6.91 -4.80
N VAL A 84 -12.95 -6.62 -4.61
CA VAL A 84 -13.41 -5.37 -3.98
C VAL A 84 -12.91 -5.29 -2.54
N ALA A 85 -13.08 -6.36 -1.76
CA ALA A 85 -12.62 -6.43 -0.37
C ALA A 85 -11.11 -6.18 -0.27
N PHE A 86 -10.32 -6.84 -1.13
CA PHE A 86 -8.87 -6.67 -1.18
C PHE A 86 -8.50 -5.24 -1.59
N THR A 87 -9.17 -4.67 -2.60
CA THR A 87 -8.89 -3.31 -3.08
C THR A 87 -9.14 -2.27 -1.98
N VAL A 88 -10.27 -2.36 -1.27
CA VAL A 88 -10.58 -1.47 -0.15
C VAL A 88 -9.57 -1.62 0.97
N PHE A 89 -9.25 -2.86 1.37
CA PHE A 89 -8.25 -3.14 2.39
C PHE A 89 -6.88 -2.59 2.01
N ASN A 90 -6.44 -2.81 0.78
CA ASN A 90 -5.16 -2.34 0.24
C ASN A 90 -5.06 -0.81 0.25
N ARG A 91 -6.14 -0.10 -0.08
CA ARG A 91 -6.20 1.37 0.05
C ARG A 91 -6.03 1.82 1.49
N LEU A 92 -6.72 1.19 2.45
CA LEU A 92 -6.62 1.56 3.87
C LEU A 92 -5.22 1.28 4.43
N VAL A 93 -4.62 0.14 4.08
CA VAL A 93 -3.24 -0.21 4.40
C VAL A 93 -2.27 0.81 3.82
N GLY A 94 -2.46 1.19 2.56
CA GLY A 94 -1.67 2.22 1.89
C GLY A 94 -1.79 3.58 2.59
N LEU A 95 -3.03 4.06 2.82
CA LEU A 95 -3.28 5.30 3.56
C LEU A 95 -2.56 5.30 4.90
N ARG A 96 -2.70 4.22 5.68
CA ARG A 96 -2.04 4.11 6.99
C ARG A 96 -0.51 4.12 6.87
N ALA A 97 0.06 3.43 5.89
CA ALA A 97 1.51 3.39 5.67
C ALA A 97 2.09 4.76 5.28
N PHE A 98 1.39 5.53 4.44
CA PHE A 98 1.76 6.90 4.08
C PHE A 98 1.59 7.87 5.25
N GLU A 99 0.52 7.71 6.02
CA GLU A 99 0.20 8.52 7.19
C GLU A 99 1.25 8.39 8.30
N VAL A 100 1.68 7.18 8.67
CA VAL A 100 2.71 6.94 9.70
C VAL A 100 4.05 7.59 9.35
N ARG A 101 4.31 7.79 8.06
CA ARG A 101 5.50 8.45 7.51
C ARG A 101 5.32 9.96 7.31
N GLY A 102 4.13 10.50 7.58
CA GLY A 102 3.83 11.93 7.49
C GLY A 102 3.70 12.45 6.06
N PHE A 103 3.45 11.57 5.08
CA PHE A 103 3.30 11.97 3.68
C PHE A 103 1.91 12.52 3.34
N ILE A 104 0.90 12.12 4.09
CA ILE A 104 -0.48 12.57 3.92
C ILE A 104 -1.06 13.03 5.25
N ARG A 105 -2.17 13.77 5.16
CA ARG A 105 -2.96 14.13 6.34
C ARG A 105 -3.55 12.87 6.99
N GLU A 106 -3.59 12.86 8.33
CA GLU A 106 -4.16 11.74 9.10
C GLU A 106 -5.61 11.48 8.69
N THR A 107 -5.82 10.28 8.15
CA THR A 107 -7.07 9.81 7.54
C THR A 107 -7.54 8.52 8.21
N VAL A 108 -6.62 7.61 8.55
CA VAL A 108 -6.90 6.31 9.18
C VAL A 108 -6.79 6.39 10.69
N ILE A 109 -5.69 6.95 11.24
CA ILE A 109 -5.56 7.08 12.69
C ILE A 109 -6.55 8.07 13.26
N ARG A 110 -7.13 7.69 14.38
CA ARG A 110 -8.02 8.53 15.18
C ARG A 110 -7.36 8.89 16.49
N ARG A 111 -7.58 10.11 16.95
CA ARG A 111 -6.93 10.62 18.16
C ARG A 111 -7.97 11.16 19.14
N PRO A 112 -7.78 10.91 20.46
CA PRO A 112 -8.59 11.56 21.49
C PRO A 112 -8.55 13.09 21.42
N GLU A 113 -7.41 13.65 20.98
CA GLU A 113 -7.20 15.09 20.77
C GLU A 113 -8.16 15.70 19.72
N TYR A 114 -8.70 14.88 18.82
CA TYR A 114 -9.68 15.28 17.81
C TYR A 114 -11.08 14.72 18.14
N GLY A 115 -11.34 14.38 19.41
CA GLY A 115 -12.63 13.83 19.82
C GLY A 115 -12.88 12.41 19.30
N GLY A 116 -11.82 11.61 19.11
CA GLY A 116 -11.93 10.25 18.56
C GLY A 116 -12.09 10.21 17.05
N GLN A 117 -11.73 11.29 16.36
CA GLN A 117 -11.73 11.42 14.90
C GLN A 117 -10.30 11.41 14.35
N SER A 118 -10.16 11.20 13.05
CA SER A 118 -8.91 11.52 12.35
C SER A 118 -8.77 13.02 12.16
N LEU A 119 -7.56 13.51 11.88
CA LEU A 119 -7.36 14.94 11.60
C LEU A 119 -8.25 15.40 10.45
N ARG A 120 -8.32 14.60 9.38
CA ARG A 120 -9.15 14.90 8.21
C ARG A 120 -10.64 14.89 8.53
N GLU A 121 -11.12 13.92 9.30
CA GLU A 121 -12.52 13.87 9.76
C GLU A 121 -12.87 15.16 10.53
N ARG A 122 -12.02 15.59 11.48
CA ARG A 122 -12.22 16.83 12.24
C ARG A 122 -12.35 18.04 11.32
N ASP A 123 -11.42 18.20 10.39
CA ASP A 123 -11.39 19.35 9.48
C ASP A 123 -12.62 19.37 8.55
N ILE A 124 -13.09 18.20 8.09
CA ILE A 124 -14.30 18.08 7.28
C ILE A 124 -15.54 18.42 8.12
N ALA A 125 -15.63 17.93 9.35
CA ALA A 125 -16.74 18.22 10.25
C ALA A 125 -16.81 19.71 10.62
N GLU A 126 -15.68 20.35 10.87
CA GLU A 126 -15.59 21.80 11.12
C GLU A 126 -16.03 22.62 9.91
N ALA A 127 -15.61 22.23 8.70
CA ALA A 127 -16.00 22.91 7.47
C ALA A 127 -17.48 22.64 7.09
N ASN A 128 -18.06 21.53 7.55
CA ASN A 128 -19.41 21.09 7.17
C ASN A 128 -20.23 20.63 8.40
N PRO A 129 -20.70 21.56 9.26
CA PRO A 129 -21.38 21.21 10.52
C PRO A 129 -22.69 20.40 10.38
N GLY A 130 -23.25 20.32 9.17
CA GLY A 130 -24.48 19.58 8.88
C GLY A 130 -24.27 18.14 8.41
N LEU A 131 -23.03 17.70 8.17
CA LEU A 131 -22.75 16.32 7.76
C LEU A 131 -22.86 15.37 8.95
N SER A 132 -23.39 14.17 8.70
CA SER A 132 -23.42 13.12 9.72
C SER A 132 -22.00 12.58 9.98
N PRO A 133 -21.73 12.00 11.16
CA PRO A 133 -20.42 11.40 11.45
C PRO A 133 -20.00 10.28 10.49
N ASP A 134 -20.97 9.64 9.84
CA ASP A 134 -20.73 8.60 8.84
C ASP A 134 -20.38 9.20 7.48
N ASP A 135 -21.07 10.27 7.07
CA ASP A 135 -20.74 11.02 5.85
C ASP A 135 -19.35 11.67 5.95
N VAL A 136 -19.00 12.20 7.13
CA VAL A 136 -17.67 12.76 7.41
C VAL A 136 -16.58 11.69 7.26
N LEU A 137 -16.81 10.47 7.78
CA LEU A 137 -15.89 9.35 7.64
C LEU A 137 -15.71 8.96 6.17
N VAL A 138 -16.81 8.77 5.44
CA VAL A 138 -16.77 8.39 4.02
C VAL A 138 -16.07 9.46 3.18
N GLU A 139 -16.32 10.74 3.45
CA GLU A 139 -15.67 11.84 2.76
C GLU A 139 -14.18 11.95 3.13
N ALA A 140 -13.81 11.70 4.39
CA ALA A 140 -12.40 11.64 4.80
C ALA A 140 -11.65 10.54 4.04
N TYR A 141 -12.23 9.33 3.96
CA TYR A 141 -11.67 8.25 3.17
C TYR A 141 -11.54 8.63 1.68
N ARG A 142 -12.59 9.21 1.08
CA ARG A 142 -12.57 9.66 -0.32
C ARG A 142 -11.46 10.69 -0.57
N GLN A 143 -11.32 11.69 0.28
CA GLN A 143 -10.29 12.72 0.13
C GLN A 143 -8.87 12.17 0.37
N GLY A 144 -8.69 11.22 1.30
CA GLY A 144 -7.41 10.54 1.48
C GLY A 144 -6.98 9.75 0.24
N CYS A 145 -7.90 8.98 -0.35
CA CYS A 145 -7.68 8.32 -1.64
C CYS A 145 -7.41 9.35 -2.75
N GLY A 146 -8.16 10.45 -2.80
CA GLY A 146 -7.94 11.53 -3.77
C GLY A 146 -6.52 12.11 -3.72
N GLU A 147 -6.02 12.41 -2.51
CA GLU A 147 -4.66 12.95 -2.31
C GLU A 147 -3.57 11.98 -2.83
N LEU A 148 -3.71 10.67 -2.59
CA LEU A 148 -2.75 9.69 -3.09
C LEU A 148 -2.95 9.31 -4.55
N SER A 149 -4.15 9.50 -5.12
CA SER A 149 -4.45 9.18 -6.52
C SER A 149 -3.63 10.04 -7.49
N GLU A 150 -3.26 11.26 -7.10
CA GLU A 150 -2.35 12.11 -7.89
C GLU A 150 -0.97 11.47 -8.15
N GLN A 151 -0.54 10.59 -7.24
CA GLN A 151 0.78 9.93 -7.30
C GLN A 151 0.67 8.46 -7.69
N ILE A 152 -0.39 7.77 -7.23
CA ILE A 152 -0.60 6.32 -7.37
C ILE A 152 -2.05 6.04 -7.76
N ALA A 153 -2.44 6.55 -8.93
CA ALA A 153 -3.80 6.40 -9.48
C ALA A 153 -4.25 4.93 -9.56
N LEU A 154 -3.35 4.00 -9.89
CA LEU A 154 -3.67 2.58 -10.04
C LEU A 154 -4.40 1.98 -8.83
N LEU A 155 -4.03 2.40 -7.61
CA LEU A 155 -4.65 1.91 -6.38
C LEU A 155 -5.74 2.85 -5.86
N PHE A 156 -5.49 4.16 -5.86
CA PHE A 156 -6.34 5.10 -5.13
C PHE A 156 -7.44 5.78 -5.96
N ASP A 157 -7.45 5.58 -7.29
CA ASP A 157 -8.56 6.04 -8.10
C ASP A 157 -9.86 5.30 -7.74
N LEU A 158 -10.87 6.06 -7.34
CA LEU A 158 -12.17 5.54 -6.92
C LEU A 158 -13.18 5.48 -8.08
N SER A 159 -12.76 5.77 -9.32
CA SER A 159 -13.64 5.73 -10.50
C SER A 159 -13.74 4.35 -11.17
N ASN A 160 -13.01 3.35 -10.65
CA ASN A 160 -12.94 2.00 -11.24
C ASN A 160 -14.09 1.07 -10.80
N ALA A 161 -14.22 -0.05 -11.52
CA ALA A 161 -15.26 -1.06 -11.29
C ALA A 161 -15.23 -1.70 -9.89
N TYR A 162 -14.08 -1.74 -9.23
CA TYR A 162 -13.92 -2.29 -7.87
C TYR A 162 -14.18 -1.25 -6.77
N SER A 163 -14.64 -0.05 -7.15
CA SER A 163 -15.02 1.03 -6.25
C SER A 163 -16.51 1.36 -6.31
N LEU A 164 -17.26 0.60 -7.13
CA LEU A 164 -18.70 0.79 -7.32
C LEU A 164 -19.49 0.56 -6.03
N ILE A 165 -19.00 -0.29 -5.15
CA ILE A 165 -19.64 -0.61 -3.87
C ILE A 165 -18.66 -0.35 -2.72
N PRO A 166 -18.76 0.80 -2.03
CA PRO A 166 -17.94 1.08 -0.86
C PRO A 166 -18.42 0.23 0.33
N PRO A 167 -17.53 -0.07 1.30
CA PRO A 167 -17.95 -0.67 2.57
C PRO A 167 -18.89 0.28 3.33
N SER A 168 -19.71 -0.27 4.20
CA SER A 168 -20.54 0.52 5.10
C SER A 168 -19.67 1.40 6.02
N PRO A 169 -20.16 2.57 6.46
CA PRO A 169 -19.42 3.45 7.37
C PRO A 169 -18.99 2.74 8.66
N ARG A 170 -19.79 1.81 9.15
CA ARG A 170 -19.45 0.99 10.31
C ARG A 170 -18.23 0.11 10.04
N VAL A 171 -18.24 -0.69 8.98
CA VAL A 171 -17.12 -1.59 8.69
C VAL A 171 -15.87 -0.83 8.28
N LEU A 172 -16.01 0.28 7.55
CA LEU A 172 -14.90 1.18 7.26
C LEU A 172 -14.23 1.66 8.56
N ARG A 173 -15.04 2.07 9.54
CA ARG A 173 -14.60 2.50 10.87
C ARG A 173 -13.88 1.39 11.63
N ASP A 174 -14.46 0.19 11.66
CA ASP A 174 -13.93 -0.97 12.39
C ASP A 174 -12.59 -1.44 11.80
N VAL A 175 -12.46 -1.44 10.46
CA VAL A 175 -11.20 -1.79 9.78
C VAL A 175 -10.12 -0.73 10.00
N MET A 176 -10.47 0.57 9.92
CA MET A 176 -9.54 1.64 10.24
C MET A 176 -9.02 1.53 11.68
N ALA A 177 -9.92 1.30 12.63
CA ALA A 177 -9.57 1.09 14.04
C ALA A 177 -8.63 -0.11 14.21
N ALA A 178 -8.95 -1.26 13.61
CA ALA A 178 -8.09 -2.45 13.65
C ALA A 178 -6.68 -2.16 13.10
N LEU A 179 -6.56 -1.44 11.99
CA LEU A 179 -5.26 -1.08 11.41
C LEU A 179 -4.49 -0.04 12.25
N SER A 180 -5.17 0.85 12.97
CA SER A 180 -4.53 1.92 13.74
C SER A 180 -4.25 1.60 15.20
N GLU A 181 -5.07 0.75 15.81
CA GLU A 181 -5.07 0.47 17.25
C GLU A 181 -4.38 -0.88 17.57
N GLU A 182 -4.56 -1.90 16.73
CA GLU A 182 -3.99 -3.24 16.95
C GLU A 182 -2.58 -3.39 16.34
N ILE A 183 -2.25 -2.62 15.29
CA ILE A 183 -0.91 -2.61 14.69
C ILE A 183 -0.18 -1.35 15.12
N SER A 184 0.94 -1.52 15.84
CA SER A 184 1.67 -0.39 16.40
C SER A 184 2.30 0.50 15.33
N GLU A 185 2.53 1.78 15.65
CA GLU A 185 3.23 2.68 14.73
C GLU A 185 4.67 2.23 14.42
N GLU A 186 5.33 1.55 15.36
CA GLU A 186 6.66 0.97 15.14
C GLU A 186 6.59 -0.09 14.04
N ASP A 187 5.56 -0.94 14.07
CA ASP A 187 5.34 -1.98 13.07
C ASP A 187 5.10 -1.41 11.69
N TRP A 188 4.25 -0.37 11.60
CA TRP A 188 4.00 0.33 10.36
C TRP A 188 5.26 1.01 9.77
N ARG A 189 6.27 1.30 10.60
CA ARG A 189 7.55 1.87 10.14
C ARG A 189 8.53 0.80 9.65
N GLU A 190 8.30 -0.48 9.91
CA GLU A 190 9.16 -1.53 9.38
C GLU A 190 9.02 -1.71 7.86
N ASP A 191 10.12 -2.05 7.20
CA ASP A 191 10.16 -2.21 5.74
C ASP A 191 9.27 -3.37 5.23
N GLU A 192 9.13 -4.44 6.03
CA GLU A 192 8.48 -5.68 5.60
C GLU A 192 6.98 -5.75 5.92
N ILE A 193 6.43 -4.80 6.70
CA ILE A 193 5.05 -4.88 7.23
C ILE A 193 4.01 -5.02 6.13
N LEU A 194 4.15 -4.27 5.03
CA LEU A 194 3.25 -4.36 3.88
C LEU A 194 3.33 -5.75 3.23
N GLY A 195 4.55 -6.29 3.11
CA GLY A 195 4.78 -7.64 2.60
C GLY A 195 4.07 -8.70 3.45
N TRP A 196 4.18 -8.60 4.78
CA TRP A 196 3.50 -9.51 5.71
C TRP A 196 1.98 -9.39 5.61
N ILE A 197 1.43 -8.17 5.59
CA ILE A 197 -0.01 -7.93 5.48
C ILE A 197 -0.58 -8.58 4.20
N TYR A 198 0.05 -8.37 3.05
CA TYR A 198 -0.40 -8.99 1.80
C TYR A 198 -0.26 -10.51 1.80
N GLN A 199 0.83 -11.02 2.37
CA GLN A 199 1.01 -12.46 2.52
C GLN A 199 -0.12 -13.07 3.36
N TYR A 200 -0.45 -12.47 4.51
CA TYR A 200 -1.50 -12.97 5.41
C TYR A 200 -2.89 -12.89 4.79
N TRP A 201 -3.18 -11.84 4.02
CA TRP A 201 -4.42 -11.76 3.25
C TRP A 201 -4.55 -12.95 2.28
N ASN A 202 -3.49 -13.25 1.54
CA ASN A 202 -3.48 -14.29 0.53
C ASN A 202 -3.42 -15.71 1.11
N GLU A 203 -2.83 -15.90 2.29
CA GLU A 203 -2.85 -17.19 3.00
C GLU A 203 -4.28 -17.66 3.27
N GLU A 204 -5.17 -16.80 3.76
CA GLU A 204 -6.58 -17.12 3.96
C GLU A 204 -7.30 -17.42 2.64
N ALA A 205 -6.98 -16.68 1.57
CA ALA A 205 -7.56 -16.90 0.25
C ALA A 205 -7.20 -18.30 -0.29
N ARG A 206 -5.94 -18.68 -0.10
CA ARG A 206 -5.42 -20.00 -0.47
C ARG A 206 -6.04 -21.11 0.36
N GLU A 207 -6.21 -20.92 1.67
CA GLU A 207 -6.84 -21.91 2.53
C GLU A 207 -8.30 -22.15 2.15
N GLU A 208 -9.06 -21.08 1.90
CA GLU A 208 -10.44 -21.15 1.45
C GLU A 208 -10.56 -21.84 0.09
N TYR A 209 -9.68 -21.48 -0.86
CA TYR A 209 -9.60 -22.14 -2.16
C TYR A 209 -9.34 -23.65 -2.00
N LYS A 210 -8.35 -24.04 -1.19
CA LYS A 210 -8.03 -25.46 -0.94
C LYS A 210 -9.18 -26.24 -0.30
N ARG A 211 -10.00 -25.59 0.54
CA ARG A 211 -11.17 -26.22 1.19
C ARG A 211 -12.34 -26.39 0.20
N SER A 212 -12.55 -25.42 -0.69
CA SER A 212 -13.64 -25.42 -1.67
C SER A 212 -13.33 -26.22 -2.94
N HIS A 213 -12.06 -26.30 -3.34
CA HIS A 213 -11.61 -26.97 -4.56
C HIS A 213 -10.78 -28.22 -4.23
N LYS A 214 -11.39 -29.41 -4.29
CA LYS A 214 -10.69 -30.71 -4.21
C LYS A 214 -9.91 -31.10 -5.49
N ARG A 215 -9.90 -30.23 -6.51
CA ARG A 215 -9.24 -30.48 -7.80
C ARG A 215 -7.85 -29.83 -7.84
N ARG A 216 -7.03 -30.28 -8.80
CA ARG A 216 -5.76 -29.60 -9.15
C ARG A 216 -6.07 -28.14 -9.50
N PRO A 217 -5.22 -27.17 -9.10
CA PRO A 217 -5.40 -25.77 -9.44
C PRO A 217 -5.52 -25.57 -10.95
N ASP A 218 -6.50 -24.78 -11.39
CA ASP A 218 -6.59 -24.31 -12.78
C ASP A 218 -5.50 -23.24 -13.03
N PRO A 219 -4.99 -23.03 -14.25
CA PRO A 219 -4.14 -21.90 -14.62
C PRO A 219 -4.42 -20.56 -13.93
N ASP A 220 -5.69 -20.20 -13.71
CA ASP A 220 -6.08 -18.95 -13.04
C ASP A 220 -5.87 -18.96 -11.51
N ASP A 221 -5.76 -20.14 -10.91
CA ASP A 221 -5.51 -20.33 -9.48
C ASP A 221 -4.00 -20.36 -9.17
N ILE A 222 -3.17 -20.57 -10.19
CA ILE A 222 -1.71 -20.63 -10.09
C ILE A 222 -1.11 -19.30 -9.57
N PRO A 223 -1.50 -18.11 -10.05
CA PRO A 223 -0.99 -16.84 -9.53
C PRO A 223 -1.28 -16.65 -8.04
N VAL A 224 -2.49 -16.98 -7.59
CA VAL A 224 -2.86 -16.87 -6.17
C VAL A 224 -2.01 -17.82 -5.33
N ILE A 225 -1.80 -19.06 -5.79
CA ILE A 225 -1.06 -20.10 -5.06
C ILE A 225 0.46 -19.89 -5.09
N ASN A 226 1.02 -19.32 -6.15
CA ASN A 226 2.46 -19.21 -6.38
C ASN A 226 3.07 -17.83 -6.08
N GLN A 227 2.36 -16.92 -5.41
CA GLN A 227 3.00 -15.73 -4.83
C GLN A 227 3.90 -16.16 -3.66
N PHE A 228 5.16 -16.45 -3.96
CA PHE A 228 6.19 -16.71 -2.96
C PHE A 228 6.96 -15.43 -2.70
N TYR A 229 7.02 -15.02 -1.43
CA TYR A 229 7.90 -13.96 -0.99
C TYR A 229 9.36 -14.43 -1.12
N THR A 230 10.23 -13.62 -1.72
CA THR A 230 11.67 -13.92 -1.76
C THR A 230 12.32 -13.40 -0.47
N PRO A 231 12.89 -14.26 0.40
CA PRO A 231 13.55 -13.83 1.62
C PRO A 231 14.60 -12.73 1.35
N ARG A 232 14.68 -11.74 2.25
CA ARG A 232 15.53 -10.55 2.10
C ARG A 232 17.00 -10.88 1.84
N TRP A 233 17.53 -11.95 2.43
CA TRP A 233 18.92 -12.37 2.18
C TRP A 233 19.14 -12.89 0.74
N ILE A 234 18.15 -13.55 0.13
CA ILE A 234 18.24 -14.01 -1.26
C ILE A 234 18.22 -12.81 -2.20
N VAL A 235 17.32 -11.85 -1.94
CA VAL A 235 17.24 -10.60 -2.70
C VAL A 235 18.59 -9.88 -2.64
N LYS A 236 19.14 -9.67 -1.44
CA LYS A 236 20.43 -9.01 -1.26
C LYS A 236 21.55 -9.76 -1.98
N PHE A 237 21.61 -11.07 -1.80
CA PHE A 237 22.61 -11.92 -2.47
C PHE A 237 22.56 -11.78 -4.00
N LEU A 238 21.37 -11.85 -4.60
CA LEU A 238 21.22 -11.76 -6.05
C LEU A 238 21.55 -10.36 -6.57
N VAL A 239 21.04 -9.30 -5.94
CA VAL A 239 21.27 -7.91 -6.36
C VAL A 239 22.73 -7.50 -6.16
N ASP A 240 23.35 -7.88 -5.04
CA ASP A 240 24.77 -7.61 -4.75
C ASP A 240 25.68 -8.23 -5.80
N ASN A 241 25.40 -9.48 -6.18
CA ASN A 241 26.23 -10.22 -7.12
C ASN A 241 25.88 -9.95 -8.59
N THR A 242 24.87 -9.12 -8.87
CA THR A 242 24.51 -8.66 -10.21
C THR A 242 24.76 -7.16 -10.37
N LEU A 243 23.83 -6.32 -9.92
CA LEU A 243 23.93 -4.86 -10.00
C LEU A 243 25.13 -4.31 -9.19
N GLY A 244 25.28 -4.75 -7.94
CA GLY A 244 26.40 -4.33 -7.08
C GLY A 244 27.75 -4.71 -7.68
N ARG A 245 27.88 -5.96 -8.14
CA ARG A 245 29.07 -6.46 -8.86
C ARG A 245 29.36 -5.61 -10.08
N LEU A 246 28.39 -5.44 -10.98
CA LEU A 246 28.56 -4.70 -12.23
C LEU A 246 29.14 -3.30 -11.98
N TRP A 247 28.61 -2.61 -10.98
CA TRP A 247 29.10 -1.30 -10.58
C TRP A 247 30.51 -1.34 -9.98
N LEU A 248 30.77 -2.24 -9.03
CA LEU A 248 32.06 -2.34 -8.33
C LEU A 248 33.21 -2.83 -9.22
N GLU A 249 32.92 -3.59 -10.28
CA GLU A 249 33.91 -3.96 -11.30
C GLU A 249 34.43 -2.76 -12.08
N GLN A 250 33.64 -1.69 -12.18
CA GLN A 250 33.96 -0.46 -12.91
C GLN A 250 34.33 0.70 -12.00
N HIS A 251 33.83 0.68 -10.76
CA HIS A 251 34.07 1.67 -9.71
C HIS A 251 34.59 0.99 -8.43
N PRO A 252 35.82 0.46 -8.41
CA PRO A 252 36.32 -0.32 -7.26
C PRO A 252 36.39 0.45 -5.93
N ALA A 253 36.44 1.78 -5.99
CA ALA A 253 36.49 2.67 -4.84
C ALA A 253 35.09 3.12 -4.35
N SER A 254 34.00 2.67 -5.00
CA SER A 254 32.64 3.08 -4.67
C SER A 254 32.22 2.65 -3.26
N ALA A 255 31.45 3.50 -2.59
CA ALA A 255 30.88 3.21 -1.28
C ALA A 255 29.69 2.23 -1.37
N VAL A 256 29.17 1.93 -2.56
CA VAL A 256 28.21 0.84 -2.80
C VAL A 256 28.65 -0.48 -2.15
N LYS A 257 29.96 -0.74 -2.08
CA LYS A 257 30.53 -1.92 -1.42
C LYS A 257 30.07 -2.08 0.03
N THR A 258 29.80 -0.98 0.75
CA THR A 258 29.33 -1.06 2.14
C THR A 258 27.86 -1.49 2.26
N LEU A 259 27.07 -1.28 1.20
CA LEU A 259 25.68 -1.72 1.12
C LEU A 259 25.57 -3.19 0.70
N CYS A 260 26.53 -3.67 -0.10
CA CYS A 260 26.55 -5.04 -0.62
C CYS A 260 27.09 -6.08 0.38
N THR A 261 26.30 -6.39 1.40
CA THR A 261 26.69 -7.29 2.50
C THR A 261 26.80 -8.77 2.11
N TYR A 262 26.26 -9.16 0.94
CA TYR A 262 26.26 -10.55 0.43
C TYR A 262 27.11 -10.70 -0.86
N LEU A 263 27.99 -9.74 -1.13
CA LEU A 263 28.90 -9.79 -2.27
C LEU A 263 29.89 -10.97 -2.15
N VAL A 264 29.86 -11.92 -3.08
CA VAL A 264 30.76 -13.08 -3.08
C VAL A 264 32.17 -12.63 -3.49
N PRO A 265 33.24 -12.95 -2.75
CA PRO A 265 34.59 -12.60 -3.18
C PRO A 265 34.93 -13.24 -4.53
N LEU A 266 35.59 -12.50 -5.42
CA LEU A 266 36.16 -13.10 -6.63
C LEU A 266 37.29 -14.05 -6.21
N ALA A 267 37.45 -15.16 -6.94
CA ALA A 267 38.56 -16.08 -6.72
C ALA A 267 39.90 -15.32 -6.83
N ALA A 268 40.90 -15.71 -6.03
CA ALA A 268 42.20 -15.06 -6.01
C ALA A 268 42.79 -15.01 -7.44
N GLY A 269 43.04 -13.79 -7.94
CA GLY A 269 43.57 -13.54 -9.29
C GLY A 269 42.52 -13.24 -10.37
N ALA A 270 41.23 -13.45 -10.11
CA ALA A 270 40.16 -13.00 -11.00
C ALA A 270 39.98 -11.47 -10.83
N ARG A 271 40.56 -10.68 -11.74
CA ARG A 271 40.16 -9.29 -11.93
C ARG A 271 39.07 -9.25 -13.00
N SER A 272 37.98 -8.54 -12.73
CA SER A 272 37.09 -8.11 -13.79
C SER A 272 37.93 -7.35 -14.83
N LYS A 273 37.73 -7.64 -16.11
CA LYS A 273 38.40 -6.85 -17.16
C LYS A 273 38.00 -5.38 -16.94
N PRO A 274 38.96 -4.43 -16.98
CA PRO A 274 38.62 -3.02 -16.91
C PRO A 274 37.60 -2.72 -18.01
N ARG A 275 36.40 -2.31 -17.59
CA ARG A 275 35.34 -1.83 -18.48
C ARG A 275 35.30 -0.32 -18.36
N GLU A 276 34.87 0.34 -19.42
CA GLU A 276 34.61 1.77 -19.35
C GLU A 276 33.55 2.05 -18.27
N PRO A 277 33.71 3.13 -17.49
CA PRO A 277 32.73 3.51 -16.48
C PRO A 277 31.35 3.73 -17.12
N ILE A 278 30.35 2.97 -16.68
CA ILE A 278 28.95 3.23 -17.04
C ILE A 278 28.38 4.30 -16.12
N SER A 279 27.61 5.23 -16.68
CA SER A 279 26.81 6.12 -15.84
C SER A 279 25.62 5.35 -15.25
N VAL A 280 25.31 5.55 -13.98
CA VAL A 280 24.11 5.07 -13.30
C VAL A 280 22.83 5.43 -14.07
N ARG A 281 22.80 6.57 -14.78
CA ARG A 281 21.65 7.01 -15.57
C ARG A 281 21.41 6.14 -16.82
N SER A 282 22.42 5.38 -17.23
CA SER A 282 22.32 4.43 -18.35
C SER A 282 21.89 3.03 -17.91
N LEU A 283 21.98 2.72 -16.61
CA LEU A 283 21.60 1.43 -16.07
C LEU A 283 20.08 1.29 -15.96
N LYS A 284 19.60 0.10 -16.29
CA LYS A 284 18.20 -0.30 -16.13
C LYS A 284 18.16 -1.65 -15.44
N LEU A 285 17.22 -1.82 -14.53
CA LEU A 285 16.92 -3.10 -13.89
C LEU A 285 15.45 -3.44 -14.16
N LEU A 286 15.22 -4.70 -14.53
CA LEU A 286 13.89 -5.23 -14.82
C LEU A 286 13.64 -6.42 -13.90
N ASP A 287 12.54 -6.36 -13.17
CA ASP A 287 11.96 -7.52 -12.50
C ASP A 287 10.58 -7.80 -13.13
N PRO A 288 10.48 -8.78 -14.04
CA PRO A 288 9.25 -9.04 -14.79
C PRO A 288 8.15 -9.72 -13.96
N ALA A 289 8.44 -10.09 -12.70
CA ALA A 289 7.50 -10.72 -11.78
C ALA A 289 7.66 -10.11 -10.38
N SER A 290 7.69 -8.78 -10.32
CA SER A 290 8.17 -8.04 -9.14
C SER A 290 7.38 -8.29 -7.86
N GLY A 291 6.11 -8.69 -7.94
CA GLY A 291 5.25 -8.85 -6.77
C GLY A 291 5.32 -7.62 -5.86
N SER A 292 5.70 -7.80 -4.60
CA SER A 292 5.95 -6.73 -3.61
C SER A 292 7.24 -5.91 -3.84
N ALA A 293 7.85 -6.02 -5.02
CA ALA A 293 8.97 -5.23 -5.50
C ALA A 293 10.25 -5.28 -4.65
N HIS A 294 10.48 -6.37 -3.90
CA HIS A 294 11.63 -6.47 -2.99
C HIS A 294 12.99 -6.32 -3.70
N PHE A 295 13.12 -6.88 -4.91
CA PHE A 295 14.31 -6.67 -5.74
C PHE A 295 14.46 -5.21 -6.15
N LEU A 296 13.38 -4.56 -6.57
CA LEU A 296 13.39 -3.17 -7.02
C LEU A 296 13.69 -2.20 -5.87
N LEU A 297 13.15 -2.43 -4.68
CA LEU A 297 13.41 -1.62 -3.49
C LEU A 297 14.89 -1.67 -3.09
N TYR A 298 15.46 -2.88 -2.98
CA TYR A 298 16.87 -3.00 -2.65
C TYR A 298 17.79 -2.50 -3.77
N ALA A 299 17.43 -2.75 -5.04
CA ALA A 299 18.16 -2.18 -6.17
C ALA A 299 18.12 -0.64 -6.18
N PHE A 300 17.00 -0.04 -5.77
CA PHE A 300 16.88 1.41 -5.65
C PHE A 300 17.89 1.98 -4.64
N ASP A 301 18.11 1.34 -3.50
CA ASP A 301 19.13 1.77 -2.53
C ASP A 301 20.52 1.82 -3.17
N LEU A 302 20.86 0.80 -3.98
CA LEU A 302 22.12 0.76 -4.71
C LEU A 302 22.17 1.85 -5.78
N PHE A 303 21.14 2.00 -6.61
CA PHE A 303 21.06 3.05 -7.62
C PHE A 303 21.16 4.45 -7.02
N PHE A 304 20.49 4.68 -5.90
CA PHE A 304 20.53 5.96 -5.21
C PHE A 304 21.94 6.26 -4.70
N GLN A 305 22.64 5.28 -4.13
CA GLN A 305 24.02 5.45 -3.71
C GLN A 305 24.96 5.71 -4.90
N MET A 306 24.81 4.97 -6.01
CA MET A 306 25.56 5.21 -7.26
C MET A 306 25.32 6.62 -7.79
N TRP A 307 24.06 7.06 -7.83
CA TRP A 307 23.68 8.39 -8.26
C TRP A 307 24.26 9.50 -7.39
N ARG A 308 24.31 9.29 -6.06
CA ARG A 308 24.97 10.23 -5.14
C ARG A 308 26.47 10.36 -5.39
N GLU A 309 27.13 9.31 -5.85
CA GLU A 309 28.54 9.32 -6.20
C GLU A 309 28.79 10.10 -7.52
N GLU A 310 27.91 9.96 -8.51
CA GLU A 310 27.99 10.70 -9.78
C GLU A 310 27.55 12.17 -9.70
N CYS A 311 26.72 12.53 -8.72
CA CYS A 311 26.18 13.88 -8.56
C CYS A 311 26.65 14.54 -7.25
N PRO A 312 27.95 14.85 -7.09
CA PRO A 312 28.52 15.39 -5.85
C PRO A 312 28.04 16.82 -5.55
N ASP A 313 27.60 17.58 -6.55
CA ASP A 313 27.22 19.00 -6.44
C ASP A 313 25.80 19.23 -5.88
N ILE A 314 25.08 18.16 -5.53
CA ILE A 314 23.78 18.30 -4.89
C ILE A 314 23.96 18.99 -3.53
N PRO A 315 23.28 20.13 -3.29
CA PRO A 315 23.44 20.91 -2.08
C PRO A 315 23.22 20.09 -0.80
N SER A 316 24.01 20.39 0.23
CA SER A 316 24.00 19.65 1.50
C SER A 316 22.62 19.61 2.18
N TRP A 317 21.76 20.61 1.96
CA TRP A 317 20.39 20.65 2.50
C TRP A 317 19.48 19.56 1.91
N TRP A 318 19.74 19.10 0.68
CA TRP A 318 19.05 17.95 0.10
C TRP A 318 19.49 16.63 0.76
N ARG A 319 20.74 16.55 1.22
CA ARG A 319 21.28 15.37 1.94
C ARG A 319 20.63 15.17 3.31
N SER A 320 20.16 16.24 3.94
CA SER A 320 19.42 16.22 5.21
C SER A 320 17.92 15.98 5.08
N CYS A 321 17.36 16.03 3.87
CA CYS A 321 15.92 15.85 3.60
C CYS A 321 15.58 14.47 3.01
N SER A 322 16.52 13.51 3.03
CA SER A 322 16.23 12.15 2.59
C SER A 322 15.12 11.55 3.45
N PRO A 323 14.00 11.06 2.87
CA PRO A 323 12.89 10.47 3.64
C PRO A 323 13.25 9.13 4.29
N TRP A 324 14.45 8.61 4.00
CA TRP A 324 14.97 7.36 4.56
C TRP A 324 15.95 7.66 5.69
N PRO A 325 15.74 7.14 6.91
CA PRO A 325 16.68 7.33 8.00
C PRO A 325 18.01 6.68 7.63
N THR A 326 19.07 7.48 7.50
CA THR A 326 20.43 6.95 7.57
C THR A 326 20.58 6.29 8.96
N HIS A 327 20.97 5.02 9.00
CA HIS A 327 21.07 4.14 10.19
C HIS A 327 21.94 4.65 11.37
N HIS A 328 22.34 5.92 11.39
CA HIS A 328 23.21 6.51 12.40
C HIS A 328 22.73 7.88 12.87
N SER A 329 21.54 7.98 13.48
CA SER A 329 21.26 9.03 14.48
C SER A 329 19.85 8.91 15.07
N LEU A 330 19.67 7.97 16.00
CA LEU A 330 18.59 8.05 16.99
C LEU A 330 19.09 8.85 18.20
N HIS A 331 19.07 10.18 18.10
CA HIS A 331 18.97 11.04 19.28
C HIS A 331 18.21 12.32 18.92
N PRO A 332 17.08 12.62 19.59
CA PRO A 332 16.33 13.83 19.32
C PRO A 332 17.05 15.04 19.95
N ARG A 333 17.55 15.96 19.12
CA ARG A 333 17.90 17.30 19.59
C ARG A 333 16.65 18.16 19.56
N SER A 334 16.18 18.55 20.74
CA SER A 334 15.14 19.53 20.96
C SER A 334 15.57 20.91 20.42
N GLY A 335 14.83 21.42 19.44
CA GLY A 335 15.08 22.73 18.83
C GLY A 335 13.79 23.53 18.70
N ARG A 336 13.55 24.46 19.64
CA ARG A 336 12.47 25.46 19.59
C ARG A 336 12.62 26.33 18.33
N TRP A 337 11.62 26.30 17.46
CA TRP A 337 11.45 27.29 16.40
C TRP A 337 11.00 28.64 17.00
N ARG A 338 11.92 29.60 17.11
CA ARG A 338 11.57 31.02 17.32
C ARG A 338 11.21 31.64 15.96
N ARG A 339 9.94 32.01 15.79
CA ARG A 339 9.50 32.89 14.69
C ARG A 339 10.12 34.28 14.86
N SER A 340 10.86 34.75 13.86
CA SER A 340 11.28 36.15 13.77
C SER A 340 10.19 36.94 13.03
N SER A 341 9.55 37.88 13.74
CA SER A 341 8.69 38.89 13.15
C SER A 341 9.56 40.09 12.77
N ARG A 342 9.67 40.37 11.47
CA ARG A 342 10.19 41.65 10.97
C ARG A 342 9.08 42.69 11.14
N ARG A 343 9.29 43.64 12.06
CA ARG A 343 8.51 44.88 12.12
C ARG A 343 9.02 45.83 11.03
N SER A 344 8.10 46.27 10.17
CA SER A 344 8.26 47.45 9.33
C SER A 344 8.31 48.69 10.22
N ASN A 345 9.36 49.49 10.06
CA ASN A 345 9.48 50.81 10.66
C ASN A 345 8.88 51.80 9.66
N ASP A 346 7.72 52.36 9.99
CA ASP A 346 7.11 53.46 9.26
C ASP A 346 7.62 54.77 9.86
N SER A 347 8.37 55.51 9.06
CA SER A 347 8.95 56.81 9.41
C SER A 347 7.96 57.92 9.07
N SER A 348 7.45 58.61 10.08
CA SER A 348 6.80 59.92 9.92
C SER A 348 7.24 60.86 11.05
N GLY A 349 7.72 62.04 10.67
CA GLY A 349 7.92 63.17 11.58
C GLY A 349 9.29 63.86 11.46
N ARG A 350 9.47 64.72 10.46
CA ARG A 350 9.47 66.19 10.60
C ARG A 350 9.74 66.87 9.27
#